data_AF-A0A166FSU5-F1
#
_entry.id   AF-A0A166FSU5-F1
#
_cell.length_a   1.000
_cell.length_b   1.000
_cell.length_c   1.000
_cell.angle_alpha   90.00
_cell.angle_beta   90.00
_cell.angle_gamma   90.00
#
_symmetry.space_group_name_H-M   'P 1'
#
loop_
_entity.id
_entity.type
_entity.pdbx_description
1 polymer ?
#
loop_
_entity_poly.entity_id
_entity_poly.type
_entity_poly.pdbx_seq_one_letter_code
_entity_poly.pdbx_strand_id
1 'polypeptide(L)'
;MTGPGTNVSQACAACKHQRRKCAPDCPLAPYFPPHRQAEFLNVHKLFGIRNIINAVKTVDPNQREIVVRSMIEEAELRVMDPVGGSCGMVKSLYDKCEQVKVELDMVFQQLAICRAKSKNVEVRRGVRSFYDNLMPRHPGNGALRPPRNNIEISKKTSVKNENDGVEALQIGVNEEKGAKKMRNIDINKESREIEENDLDKEDVKQ
;
A
#
# COMPACT_ATOMS: atom_id res chain seq x y z
N MET A 1 -51.73 -13.82 34.48
CA MET A 1 -51.25 -13.05 33.32
C MET A 1 -50.13 -12.13 33.82
N THR A 2 -48.88 -12.58 33.73
CA THR A 2 -47.69 -11.82 34.12
C THR A 2 -47.21 -11.04 32.88
N GLY A 3 -47.38 -9.71 32.88
CA GLY A 3 -46.87 -8.85 31.80
C GLY A 3 -45.34 -8.72 31.88
N PRO A 4 -44.61 -8.81 30.75
CA PRO A 4 -43.16 -8.64 30.77
C PRO A 4 -42.81 -7.18 31.01
N GLY A 5 -41.89 -6.98 31.97
CA GLY A 5 -41.45 -5.69 32.45
C GLY A 5 -40.98 -4.75 31.33
N THR A 6 -41.26 -3.48 31.54
CA THR A 6 -40.73 -2.36 30.77
C THR A 6 -39.20 -2.37 30.88
N ASN A 7 -38.53 -3.05 29.95
CA ASN A 7 -37.15 -2.76 29.63
C ASN A 7 -37.11 -1.28 29.27
N VAL A 8 -36.38 -0.48 30.03
CA VAL A 8 -36.04 0.88 29.63
C VAL A 8 -35.34 0.73 28.28
N SER A 9 -36.06 0.95 27.18
CA SER A 9 -35.54 0.71 25.83
C SER A 9 -34.39 1.70 25.63
N GLN A 10 -33.16 1.23 25.82
CA GLN A 10 -32.01 2.10 25.76
C GLN A 10 -31.90 2.63 24.34
N ALA A 11 -31.97 3.96 24.18
CA ALA A 11 -31.91 4.57 22.88
C ALA A 11 -30.57 4.24 22.20
N CYS A 12 -30.62 3.89 20.91
CA CYS A 12 -29.40 3.71 20.12
C CYS A 12 -28.54 4.98 20.12
N ALA A 13 -27.25 4.87 19.80
CA ALA A 13 -26.33 5.99 19.88
C ALA A 13 -26.75 7.20 19.03
N ALA A 14 -27.37 6.95 17.87
CA ALA A 14 -27.90 7.98 16.99
C ALA A 14 -29.10 8.74 17.59
N CYS A 15 -30.05 8.02 18.21
CA CYS A 15 -31.22 8.63 18.84
C CYS A 15 -30.84 9.35 20.13
N LYS A 16 -29.89 8.78 20.89
CA LYS A 16 -29.31 9.44 22.07
C LYS A 16 -28.65 10.76 21.71
N HIS A 17 -27.85 10.80 20.64
CA HIS A 17 -27.25 12.04 20.13
C HIS A 17 -28.30 13.08 19.72
N GLN A 18 -29.34 12.67 19.01
CA GLN A 18 -30.45 13.54 18.59
C GLN A 18 -31.42 13.91 19.72
N ARG A 19 -31.20 13.43 20.95
CA ARG A 19 -32.08 13.67 22.11
C ARG A 19 -33.55 13.29 21.86
N ARG A 20 -33.79 12.20 21.10
CA ARG A 20 -35.14 11.69 20.79
C ARG A 20 -35.33 10.24 21.21
N LYS A 21 -36.58 9.82 21.40
CA LYS A 21 -36.91 8.42 21.68
C LYS A 21 -36.53 7.54 20.48
N CYS A 22 -35.94 6.38 20.74
CA CYS A 22 -35.62 5.41 19.69
C CYS A 22 -36.87 4.60 19.33
N ALA A 23 -37.29 4.68 18.08
CA ALA A 23 -38.38 3.86 17.55
C ALA A 23 -37.92 2.39 17.39
N PRO A 24 -38.83 1.40 17.50
CA PRO A 24 -38.48 -0.01 17.34
C PRO A 24 -37.98 -0.36 15.93
N ASP A 25 -38.37 0.43 14.94
CA ASP A 25 -37.99 0.32 13.52
C ASP A 25 -36.86 1.30 13.12
N CYS A 26 -36.12 1.83 14.09
CA CYS A 26 -35.05 2.79 13.81
C CYS A 26 -33.97 2.18 12.90
N PRO A 27 -33.70 2.77 11.71
CA PRO A 27 -32.79 2.18 10.73
C PRO A 27 -31.34 2.15 11.18
N LEU A 28 -30.97 2.97 12.17
CA LEU A 28 -29.61 3.04 12.71
C LEU A 28 -29.41 2.20 13.96
N ALA A 29 -30.49 1.71 14.59
CA ALA A 29 -30.40 0.98 15.85
C ALA A 29 -29.59 -0.34 15.77
N PRO A 30 -29.70 -1.15 14.69
CA PRO A 30 -28.90 -2.37 14.55
C PRO A 30 -27.39 -2.10 14.46
N TYR A 31 -26.99 -0.97 13.89
CA TYR A 31 -25.58 -0.67 13.58
C TYR A 31 -24.90 0.21 14.63
N PHE A 32 -25.67 1.08 15.30
CA PHE A 32 -25.18 2.00 16.34
C PHE A 32 -25.86 1.75 17.68
N PRO A 33 -25.61 0.59 18.32
CA PRO A 33 -26.10 0.30 19.66
C PRO A 33 -25.56 1.32 20.69
N PRO A 34 -26.14 1.38 21.89
CA PRO A 34 -25.83 2.42 22.87
C PRO A 34 -24.36 2.49 23.32
N HIS A 35 -23.61 1.40 23.23
CA HIS A 35 -22.18 1.34 23.61
C HIS A 35 -21.25 1.90 22.53
N ARG A 36 -21.71 2.02 21.27
CA ARG A 36 -20.94 2.55 20.13
C ARG A 36 -21.16 4.05 19.92
N GLN A 37 -21.25 4.79 21.02
CA GLN A 37 -21.51 6.24 20.96
C GLN A 37 -20.37 7.00 20.28
N ALA A 38 -19.12 6.62 20.55
CA ALA A 38 -17.94 7.27 19.96
C ALA A 38 -17.88 7.05 18.44
N GLU A 39 -18.06 5.81 17.98
CA GLU A 39 -18.14 5.47 16.55
C GLU A 39 -19.23 6.30 15.86
N PHE A 40 -20.45 6.37 16.43
CA PHE A 40 -21.51 7.19 15.87
C PHE A 40 -21.14 8.67 15.76
N LEU A 41 -20.47 9.24 16.77
CA LEU A 41 -20.06 10.64 16.74
C LEU A 41 -19.03 10.92 15.64
N ASN A 42 -18.09 10.00 15.42
CA ASN A 42 -17.11 10.11 14.34
C ASN A 42 -17.80 10.08 12.97
N VAL A 43 -18.65 9.08 12.75
CA VAL A 43 -19.41 8.95 11.49
C VAL A 43 -20.34 10.13 11.27
N HIS A 44 -21.00 10.61 12.33
CA HIS A 44 -21.84 11.80 12.27
C HIS A 44 -21.04 13.05 11.88
N LYS A 45 -19.85 13.22 12.45
CA LYS A 45 -18.98 14.36 12.13
C LYS A 45 -18.52 14.35 10.68
N LEU A 46 -18.19 13.17 10.13
CA LEU A 46 -17.70 13.06 8.76
C LEU A 46 -18.82 13.11 7.71
N PHE A 47 -19.90 12.34 7.91
CA PHE A 47 -20.92 12.16 6.88
C PHE A 47 -22.20 12.97 7.14
N GLY A 48 -22.49 13.30 8.40
CA GLY A 48 -23.76 13.88 8.80
C GLY A 48 -24.91 12.87 8.78
N ILE A 49 -25.92 13.09 9.63
CA ILE A 49 -26.94 12.06 9.89
C ILE A 49 -27.81 11.70 8.68
N ARG A 50 -28.13 12.67 7.83
CA ARG A 50 -28.96 12.46 6.64
C ARG A 50 -28.27 11.53 5.66
N ASN A 51 -26.97 11.70 5.45
CA ASN A 51 -26.19 10.87 4.52
C ASN A 51 -26.03 9.45 5.05
N ILE A 52 -25.82 9.26 6.36
CA ILE A 52 -25.80 7.93 6.99
C ILE A 52 -27.13 7.20 6.75
N ILE A 53 -28.26 7.87 7.01
CA ILE A 53 -29.58 7.26 6.81
C ILE A 53 -29.82 6.92 5.34
N ASN A 54 -29.46 7.84 4.43
CA ASN A 54 -29.61 7.61 3.00
C ASN A 54 -28.76 6.42 2.54
N ALA A 55 -27.48 6.38 2.89
CA ALA A 55 -26.57 5.29 2.53
C ALA A 55 -27.08 3.91 3.00
N VAL A 56 -27.57 3.82 4.24
CA VAL A 56 -28.13 2.57 4.79
C VAL A 56 -29.42 2.17 4.06
N LYS A 57 -30.29 3.13 3.70
CA LYS A 57 -31.58 2.83 3.06
C LYS A 57 -31.45 2.45 1.59
N THR A 58 -30.52 3.06 0.86
CA THR A 58 -30.36 2.85 -0.60
C THR A 58 -29.68 1.53 -0.95
N VAL A 59 -28.94 0.94 0.01
CA VAL A 59 -28.17 -0.27 -0.21
C VAL A 59 -28.99 -1.52 0.14
N ASP A 60 -28.73 -2.61 -0.59
CA ASP A 60 -29.31 -3.93 -0.35
C ASP A 60 -29.15 -4.32 1.13
N PRO A 61 -30.20 -4.88 1.78
CA PRO A 61 -30.13 -5.26 3.19
C PRO A 61 -28.89 -6.07 3.58
N ASN A 62 -28.40 -6.94 2.70
CA ASN A 62 -27.24 -7.79 2.96
C ASN A 62 -25.90 -7.02 2.97
N GLN A 63 -25.87 -5.83 2.38
CA GLN A 63 -24.66 -5.00 2.26
C GLN A 63 -24.64 -3.85 3.28
N ARG A 64 -25.75 -3.56 3.96
CA ARG A 64 -25.84 -2.44 4.91
C ARG A 64 -24.81 -2.50 6.02
N GLU A 65 -24.54 -3.69 6.56
CA GLU A 65 -23.51 -3.88 7.58
C GLU A 65 -22.11 -3.53 7.05
N ILE A 66 -21.79 -3.95 5.83
CA ILE A 66 -20.52 -3.64 5.18
C ILE A 66 -20.39 -2.13 4.99
N VAL A 67 -21.44 -1.47 4.49
CA VAL A 67 -21.45 -0.03 4.28
C VAL A 67 -21.24 0.74 5.58
N VAL A 68 -22.00 0.42 6.64
CA VAL A 68 -21.86 1.13 7.92
C VAL A 68 -20.47 0.90 8.52
N ARG A 69 -19.93 -0.33 8.42
CA ARG A 69 -18.57 -0.62 8.86
C ARG A 69 -17.53 0.21 8.08
N SER A 70 -17.63 0.31 6.76
CA SER A 70 -16.75 1.16 5.97
C SER A 70 -16.86 2.64 6.36
N MET A 71 -18.07 3.13 6.64
CA MET A 71 -18.25 4.50 7.15
C MET A 71 -17.59 4.70 8.52
N ILE A 72 -17.65 3.72 9.41
CA ILE A 72 -16.97 3.77 10.72
C ILE A 72 -15.46 3.84 10.52
N GLU A 73 -14.89 2.95 9.72
CA GLU A 73 -13.46 2.92 9.43
C GLU A 73 -12.98 4.24 8.78
N GLU A 74 -13.70 4.76 7.79
CA GLU A 74 -13.36 6.05 7.17
C GLU A 74 -13.42 7.22 8.15
N ALA A 75 -14.41 7.23 9.04
CA ALA A 75 -14.53 8.27 10.05
C ALA A 75 -13.42 8.18 11.11
N GLU A 76 -13.02 6.98 11.51
CA GLU A 76 -11.88 6.77 12.41
C GLU A 76 -10.57 7.23 11.77
N LEU A 77 -10.35 6.90 10.50
CA LEU A 77 -9.17 7.37 9.76
C LEU A 77 -9.13 8.89 9.68
N ARG A 78 -10.27 9.56 9.50
CA ARG A 78 -10.35 11.03 9.52
C ARG A 78 -10.09 11.62 10.91
N VAL A 79 -10.39 10.90 11.99
CA VAL A 79 -10.00 11.31 13.35
C VAL A 79 -8.49 11.22 13.54
N MET A 80 -7.87 10.17 13.03
CA MET A 80 -6.42 9.94 13.14
C MET A 80 -5.60 10.88 12.23
N ASP A 81 -6.10 11.14 11.03
CA ASP A 81 -5.52 12.07 10.06
C ASP A 81 -6.61 13.04 9.56
N PRO A 82 -6.77 14.21 10.22
CA PRO A 82 -7.80 15.19 9.85
C PRO A 82 -7.67 15.75 8.44
N VAL A 83 -6.47 15.69 7.84
CA VAL A 83 -6.21 16.25 6.51
C VAL A 83 -6.33 15.17 5.45
N GLY A 84 -5.59 14.06 5.60
CA GLY A 84 -5.51 13.00 4.60
C GLY A 84 -6.52 11.87 4.79
N GLY A 85 -7.00 11.61 6.01
CA GLY A 85 -7.93 10.52 6.33
C GLY A 85 -7.54 9.19 5.66
N SER A 86 -8.52 8.53 5.03
CA SER A 86 -8.28 7.29 4.27
C SER A 86 -7.37 7.50 3.06
N CYS A 87 -7.42 8.65 2.38
CA CYS A 87 -6.56 8.96 1.24
C CYS A 87 -5.07 9.02 1.65
N GLY A 88 -4.77 9.59 2.82
CA GLY A 88 -3.42 9.65 3.38
C GLY A 88 -2.87 8.25 3.66
N MET A 89 -3.68 7.36 4.22
CA MET A 89 -3.32 5.97 4.44
C MET A 89 -3.07 5.22 3.12
N VAL A 90 -3.95 5.36 2.14
CA VAL A 90 -3.79 4.75 0.81
C VAL A 90 -2.49 5.22 0.16
N LYS A 91 -2.22 6.53 0.19
CA LYS A 91 -0.97 7.10 -0.32
C LYS A 91 0.26 6.51 0.39
N SER A 92 0.25 6.43 1.72
CA SER A 92 1.35 5.83 2.47
C SER A 92 1.61 4.38 2.08
N LEU A 93 0.56 3.61 1.80
CA LEU A 93 0.69 2.24 1.31
C LEU A 93 1.30 2.20 -0.10
N TYR A 94 0.86 3.07 -1.00
CA TYR A 94 1.47 3.19 -2.33
C TYR A 94 2.96 3.54 -2.25
N ASP A 95 3.33 4.54 -1.44
CA ASP A 95 4.72 4.96 -1.26
C ASP A 95 5.59 3.81 -0.72
N LYS A 96 5.06 3.02 0.23
CA LYS A 96 5.74 1.82 0.77
C LYS A 96 5.89 0.73 -0.30
N CYS A 97 4.87 0.48 -1.10
CA CYS A 97 4.96 -0.48 -2.20
C CYS A 97 6.02 -0.06 -3.22
N GLU A 98 6.14 1.23 -3.52
CA GLU A 98 7.17 1.76 -4.41
C GLU A 98 8.57 1.60 -3.81
N GLN A 99 8.75 1.96 -2.53
CA GLN A 99 10.02 1.78 -1.81
C GLN A 99 10.50 0.31 -1.85
N VAL A 100 9.61 -0.63 -1.52
CA VAL A 100 9.93 -2.06 -1.52
C VAL A 100 10.29 -2.57 -2.92
N LYS A 101 9.65 -2.05 -3.98
CA LYS A 101 10.02 -2.40 -5.36
C LYS A 101 11.42 -1.91 -5.71
N VAL A 102 11.77 -0.67 -5.33
CA VAL A 102 13.11 -0.12 -5.55
C VAL A 102 14.17 -0.94 -4.79
N GLU A 103 13.92 -1.28 -3.54
CA GLU A 103 14.81 -2.13 -2.74
C GLU A 103 15.02 -3.51 -3.38
N LEU A 104 13.95 -4.11 -3.87
CA LEU A 104 14.00 -5.40 -4.56
C LEU A 104 14.86 -5.32 -5.82
N ASP A 105 14.69 -4.28 -6.63
CA ASP A 105 15.48 -4.04 -7.84
C ASP A 105 16.97 -3.86 -7.52
N MET A 106 17.28 -3.12 -6.46
CA MET A 106 18.66 -2.94 -5.99
C MET A 106 19.30 -4.28 -5.59
N VAL A 107 18.58 -5.13 -4.86
CA VAL A 107 19.07 -6.46 -4.47
C VAL A 107 19.29 -7.34 -5.71
N PHE A 108 18.39 -7.32 -6.69
CA PHE A 108 18.58 -8.07 -7.94
C PHE A 108 19.81 -7.59 -8.72
N GLN A 109 20.04 -6.28 -8.80
CA GLN A 109 21.24 -5.72 -9.42
C GLN A 109 22.51 -6.16 -8.67
N GLN A 110 22.52 -6.12 -7.34
CA GLN A 110 23.65 -6.59 -6.54
C GLN A 110 23.93 -8.08 -6.76
N LEU A 111 22.89 -8.92 -6.79
CA LEU A 111 23.01 -10.35 -7.08
C LEU A 111 23.61 -10.61 -8.47
N ALA A 112 23.16 -9.86 -9.48
CA ALA A 112 23.72 -9.97 -10.83
C ALA A 112 25.22 -9.63 -10.87
N ILE A 113 25.63 -8.57 -10.19
CA ILE A 113 27.04 -8.16 -10.06
C ILE A 113 27.86 -9.25 -9.36
N CYS A 114 27.37 -9.79 -8.24
CA CYS A 114 28.05 -10.85 -7.50
C CYS A 114 28.21 -12.12 -8.34
N ARG A 115 27.17 -12.55 -9.06
CA ARG A 115 27.22 -13.70 -9.97
C ARG A 115 28.25 -13.48 -11.10
N ALA A 116 28.28 -12.29 -11.69
CA ALA A 116 29.26 -11.95 -12.72
C ALA A 116 30.71 -11.95 -12.18
N LYS A 117 30.93 -11.48 -10.94
CA LYS A 117 32.23 -11.52 -10.28
C LYS A 117 32.69 -12.95 -10.02
N SER A 118 31.82 -13.83 -9.52
CA SER A 118 32.16 -15.25 -9.28
C SER A 118 32.59 -15.95 -10.57
N LYS A 119 31.85 -15.77 -11.68
CA LYS A 119 32.24 -16.31 -12.99
C LYS A 119 33.60 -15.79 -13.46
N ASN A 120 33.89 -14.49 -13.28
CA ASN A 120 35.19 -13.92 -13.63
C ASN A 120 36.35 -14.48 -12.79
N VAL A 121 36.12 -14.76 -11.51
CA VAL A 121 37.13 -15.38 -10.63
C VAL A 121 37.42 -16.81 -11.06
N GLU A 122 36.40 -17.60 -11.41
CA GLU A 122 36.57 -18.95 -11.94
C GLU A 122 37.34 -18.97 -13.25
N VAL A 123 37.01 -18.07 -14.19
CA VAL A 123 37.75 -17.93 -15.46
C VAL A 123 39.20 -17.54 -15.19
N ARG A 124 39.46 -16.56 -14.31
CA ARG A 124 40.83 -16.17 -13.93
C ARG A 124 41.60 -17.31 -13.27
N ARG A 125 40.94 -18.10 -12.42
CA ARG A 125 41.54 -19.28 -11.77
C ARG A 125 41.86 -20.36 -12.80
N GLY A 126 40.97 -20.61 -13.75
CA GLY A 126 41.19 -21.56 -14.85
C GLY A 126 42.35 -21.14 -15.75
N VAL A 127 42.39 -19.87 -16.17
CA VAL A 127 43.50 -19.31 -16.96
C VAL A 127 44.82 -19.39 -16.20
N ARG A 128 44.84 -19.05 -14.90
CA ARG A 128 46.05 -19.16 -14.08
C ARG A 128 46.53 -20.60 -13.93
N SER A 129 45.62 -21.54 -13.67
CA SER A 129 45.94 -22.97 -13.60
C SER A 129 46.49 -23.49 -14.93
N PHE A 130 45.97 -23.02 -16.07
CA PHE A 130 46.50 -23.36 -17.39
C PHE A 130 47.96 -22.89 -17.54
N TYR A 131 48.26 -21.63 -17.22
CA TYR A 131 49.63 -21.11 -17.29
C TYR A 131 50.59 -21.83 -16.32
N ASP A 132 50.14 -22.11 -15.08
CA ASP A 132 50.93 -22.83 -14.09
C ASP A 132 51.26 -24.28 -14.55
N ASN A 133 50.36 -24.91 -15.32
CA ASN A 133 50.59 -26.25 -15.89
C ASN A 133 51.52 -26.24 -17.11
N LEU A 134 51.51 -25.19 -17.96
CA LEU A 134 52.42 -25.09 -19.11
C LEU A 134 53.85 -24.69 -18.74
N MET A 135 54.06 -24.00 -17.61
CA MET A 135 55.39 -23.61 -17.12
C MET A 135 55.61 -24.06 -15.67
N PRO A 136 55.91 -25.34 -15.42
CA PRO A 136 56.17 -25.85 -14.09
C PRO A 136 57.39 -25.15 -13.47
N ARG A 137 57.27 -24.68 -12.21
CA ARG A 137 58.40 -24.11 -11.48
C ARG A 137 59.47 -25.19 -11.25
N HIS A 138 60.62 -25.07 -11.92
CA HIS A 138 61.80 -25.84 -11.58
C HIS A 138 62.45 -25.28 -10.29
N PRO A 139 62.77 -26.14 -9.31
CA PRO A 139 63.46 -25.71 -8.10
C PRO A 139 64.94 -25.47 -8.43
N GLY A 140 65.32 -24.21 -8.68
CA GLY A 140 66.73 -23.89 -8.91
C GLY A 140 67.04 -22.46 -9.35
N ASN A 141 66.12 -21.77 -10.03
CA ASN A 141 66.37 -20.42 -10.52
C ASN A 141 65.42 -19.43 -9.85
N GLY A 142 65.98 -18.41 -9.19
CA GLY A 142 65.22 -17.29 -8.60
C GLY A 142 64.29 -16.68 -9.64
N ALA A 143 62.98 -16.81 -9.43
CA ALA A 143 61.98 -16.47 -10.43
C ALA A 143 61.90 -14.95 -10.64
N LEU A 144 62.25 -14.50 -11.85
CA LEU A 144 61.75 -13.23 -12.39
C LEU A 144 60.21 -13.33 -12.37
N ARG A 145 59.59 -12.52 -11.52
CA ARG A 145 58.14 -12.36 -11.47
C ARG A 145 57.65 -12.00 -12.88
N PRO A 146 56.60 -12.64 -13.43
CA PRO A 146 56.02 -12.15 -14.66
C PRO A 146 55.61 -10.69 -14.41
N PRO A 147 55.81 -9.78 -15.38
CA PRO A 147 55.32 -8.42 -15.27
C PRO A 147 53.84 -8.52 -14.89
N ARG A 148 53.40 -7.70 -13.92
CA ARG A 148 51.97 -7.43 -13.78
C ARG A 148 51.55 -6.70 -15.06
N ASN A 149 51.32 -7.45 -16.13
CA ASN A 149 50.51 -6.95 -17.21
C ASN A 149 49.15 -6.75 -16.55
N ASN A 150 48.80 -5.48 -16.34
CA ASN A 150 47.42 -5.09 -16.35
C ASN A 150 46.92 -5.54 -17.72
N ILE A 151 46.46 -6.79 -17.81
CA ILE A 151 45.55 -7.19 -18.85
C ILE A 151 44.34 -6.33 -18.55
N GLU A 152 44.32 -5.13 -19.14
CA GLU A 152 43.08 -4.57 -19.60
C GLU A 152 42.45 -5.71 -20.36
N ILE A 153 41.44 -6.32 -19.75
CA ILE A 153 40.54 -7.21 -20.45
C ILE A 153 39.86 -6.26 -21.44
N SER A 154 40.53 -6.03 -22.56
CA SER A 154 40.01 -5.34 -23.70
C SER A 154 38.68 -6.00 -23.95
N LYS A 155 37.62 -5.19 -23.98
CA LYS A 155 36.20 -5.56 -24.05
C LYS A 155 35.89 -6.34 -25.35
N LYS A 156 36.50 -7.51 -25.51
CA LYS A 156 36.36 -8.42 -26.65
C LYS A 156 36.08 -9.82 -26.12
N THR A 157 35.07 -9.94 -25.26
CA THR A 157 34.34 -11.21 -25.17
C THR A 157 33.34 -11.23 -26.31
N SER A 158 33.78 -11.65 -27.50
CA SER A 158 32.91 -12.35 -28.43
C SER A 158 32.79 -13.78 -27.92
N VAL A 159 32.06 -13.95 -26.82
CA VAL A 159 31.64 -15.26 -26.38
C VAL A 159 30.21 -15.43 -26.87
N LYS A 160 30.07 -16.14 -28.00
CA LYS A 160 28.80 -16.75 -28.38
C LYS A 160 28.56 -17.87 -27.36
N ASN A 161 27.94 -17.54 -26.23
CA ASN A 161 27.42 -18.58 -25.34
C ASN A 161 26.04 -18.96 -25.85
N GLU A 162 26.04 -20.05 -26.61
CA GLU A 162 24.88 -20.90 -26.78
C GLU A 162 24.39 -21.30 -25.38
N ASN A 163 23.18 -20.84 -25.08
CA ASN A 163 22.20 -21.42 -24.16
C ASN A 163 22.72 -22.18 -22.95
N ASP A 164 22.68 -21.54 -21.78
CA ASP A 164 22.39 -22.22 -20.52
C ASP A 164 21.60 -21.29 -19.58
N GLY A 165 20.28 -21.45 -19.63
CA GLY A 165 19.45 -21.56 -18.43
C GLY A 165 19.49 -20.41 -17.41
N VAL A 166 19.22 -19.20 -17.85
CA VAL A 166 18.33 -18.33 -17.07
C VAL A 166 17.30 -17.83 -18.05
N GLU A 167 16.21 -18.58 -18.12
CA GLU A 167 14.92 -18.07 -18.53
C GLU A 167 14.84 -16.63 -17.99
N ALA A 168 14.80 -15.68 -18.92
CA ALA A 168 14.39 -14.35 -18.57
C ALA A 168 13.05 -14.56 -17.87
N LEU A 169 13.01 -14.38 -16.55
CA LEU A 169 11.80 -13.89 -15.92
C LEU A 169 11.64 -12.45 -16.42
N GLN A 170 11.29 -12.36 -17.70
CA GLN A 170 10.39 -11.39 -18.24
C GLN A 170 9.09 -11.64 -17.47
N ILE A 171 9.03 -11.18 -16.22
CA ILE A 171 7.75 -10.79 -15.68
C ILE A 171 7.40 -9.61 -16.58
N GLY A 172 6.63 -9.90 -17.61
CA GLY A 172 5.80 -8.90 -18.24
C GLY A 172 5.06 -8.25 -17.09
N VAL A 173 5.54 -7.08 -16.67
CA VAL A 173 4.60 -5.98 -16.53
C VAL A 173 3.92 -5.96 -17.88
N ASN A 174 2.75 -6.60 -17.94
CA ASN A 174 1.82 -6.34 -19.00
C ASN A 174 1.68 -4.82 -18.99
N GLU A 175 2.39 -4.15 -19.90
CA GLU A 175 1.93 -2.91 -20.49
C GLU A 175 0.62 -3.29 -21.17
N GLU A 176 -0.43 -3.48 -20.38
CA GLU A 176 -1.76 -3.29 -20.87
C GLU A 176 -1.73 -1.87 -21.45
N LYS A 177 -1.81 -1.82 -22.77
CA LYS A 177 -2.29 -0.67 -23.54
C LYS A 177 -3.66 -0.33 -22.99
N GLY A 178 -3.62 0.36 -21.88
CA GLY A 178 -4.69 0.67 -20.98
C GLY A 178 -4.29 1.97 -20.31
N ALA A 179 -3.98 2.97 -21.14
CA ALA A 179 -4.23 4.36 -20.79
C ALA A 179 -5.75 4.55 -20.59
N LYS A 180 -6.35 3.81 -19.64
CA LYS A 180 -7.55 4.24 -18.97
C LYS A 180 -7.05 5.41 -18.15
N LYS A 181 -7.26 6.60 -18.71
CA LYS A 181 -7.28 7.90 -18.07
C LYS A 181 -7.87 7.70 -16.65
N MET A 182 -7.02 7.39 -15.68
CA MET A 182 -7.41 7.46 -14.28
C MET A 182 -7.75 8.94 -14.13
N ARG A 183 -9.02 9.22 -13.86
CA ARG A 183 -9.43 10.56 -13.48
C ARG A 183 -8.50 10.93 -12.35
N ASN A 184 -7.62 11.90 -12.56
CA ASN A 184 -6.92 12.55 -11.47
C ASN A 184 -8.04 12.98 -10.52
N ILE A 185 -8.15 12.30 -9.40
CA ILE A 185 -8.94 12.79 -8.29
C ILE A 185 -8.10 13.96 -7.79
N ASP A 186 -8.42 15.16 -8.25
CA ASP A 186 -7.85 16.38 -7.70
C ASP A 186 -8.31 16.45 -6.24
N ILE A 187 -7.48 15.94 -5.34
CA ILE A 187 -7.68 15.97 -3.87
C ILE A 187 -7.93 17.43 -3.42
N ASN A 188 -7.37 18.40 -4.15
CA ASN A 188 -7.55 19.83 -3.92
C ASN A 188 -8.92 20.40 -4.35
N LYS A 189 -9.71 19.67 -5.15
CA LYS A 189 -11.03 20.12 -5.60
C LYS A 189 -12.10 19.89 -4.52
N GLU A 190 -12.01 18.77 -3.80
CA GLU A 190 -12.94 18.40 -2.74
C GLU A 190 -12.67 19.17 -1.43
N SER A 191 -11.42 19.64 -1.24
CA SER A 191 -11.08 20.54 -0.12
C SER A 191 -11.69 21.94 -0.27
N ARG A 192 -11.95 22.41 -1.51
CA ARG A 192 -12.57 23.72 -1.75
C ARG A 192 -14.09 23.72 -1.57
N GLU A 193 -14.76 22.58 -1.75
CA GLU A 193 -16.22 22.48 -1.53
C GLU A 193 -16.60 22.34 -0.04
N ILE A 194 -15.63 22.00 0.82
CA ILE A 194 -15.85 21.87 2.28
C ILE A 194 -15.63 23.22 2.99
N GLU A 195 -14.68 24.06 2.55
CA GLU A 195 -14.44 25.38 3.17
C GLU A 195 -15.56 26.41 2.89
N GLU A 196 -16.33 26.25 1.82
CA GLU A 196 -17.40 27.20 1.46
C GLU A 196 -18.71 26.97 2.24
N ASN A 197 -18.88 25.82 2.91
CA ASN A 197 -20.12 25.47 3.63
C ASN A 197 -20.08 25.74 5.15
N ASP A 198 -18.94 26.20 5.68
CA ASP A 198 -18.74 26.46 7.12
C ASP A 198 -18.90 27.94 7.52
N LEU A 199 -19.16 28.85 6.56
CA LEU A 199 -19.35 30.29 6.85
C LEU A 199 -20.82 30.75 7.04
N ASP A 200 -21.81 29.89 6.78
CA ASP A 200 -23.24 30.30 6.80
C ASP A 200 -24.04 29.81 8.04
N LYS A 201 -23.38 29.38 9.13
CA LYS A 201 -24.10 28.88 10.33
C LYS A 201 -23.92 29.65 11.62
N GLU A 202 -23.18 30.75 11.60
CA GLU A 202 -23.09 31.70 12.72
C GLU A 202 -24.02 32.90 12.46
N ASP A 203 -25.32 32.69 12.21
CA ASP A 203 -26.33 33.76 12.32
C ASP A 203 -27.78 33.23 12.31
N VAL A 204 -28.17 32.44 13.32
CA VAL A 204 -29.56 32.45 13.82
C VAL A 204 -29.54 32.20 15.33
N LYS A 205 -29.31 33.28 16.10
CA LYS A 205 -29.70 33.39 17.51
C LYS A 205 -31.00 34.18 17.57
N GLN A 206 -32.10 33.53 17.96
CA GLN A 206 -33.11 33.98 18.94
C GLN A 206 -34.23 32.97 19.05
#